data_AF-A0A7S0A600-F1
#
_entry.id   AF-A0A7S0A600-F1
#
_cell.length_a   1.000
_cell.length_b   1.000
_cell.length_c   1.000
_cell.angle_alpha   90.00
_cell.angle_beta   90.00
_cell.angle_gamma   90.00
#
_symmetry.space_group_name_H-M   'P 1'
#
loop_
_entity.id
_entity.type
_entity.pdbx_description
1 polymer ?
#
loop_
_entity_poly.entity_id
_entity_poly.type
_entity_poly.pdbx_seq_one_letter_code
_entity_poly.pdbx_strand_id
1 'polypeptide(L)'
;FHEKPFAGINGSGKHANWSVGTDTGLNFFYPGKTDEARLLFVTGIACLAYGLCQHNELVRCAVAHAGNDHRLGAQEAPPAIISLYPGTGFEAHVDAIIKGGELLGYKAEKKKQGTGCAASMDVEANVEDRNRTAPFPFCGNRFEFRAVGSSQNCSFPVMICNTIMASGMAHMAGLLEK
;
A
#
# COMPACT_ATOMS: atom_id res chain seq x y z
N PHE A 1 -23.14 6.49 -9.21
CA PHE A 1 -22.49 6.72 -7.90
C PHE A 1 -21.96 8.15 -7.86
N HIS A 2 -21.87 8.78 -6.69
CA HIS A 2 -21.31 10.12 -6.49
C HIS A 2 -20.46 10.09 -5.21
N GLU A 3 -19.27 10.69 -5.23
CA GLU A 3 -18.27 10.59 -4.17
C GLU A 3 -18.66 11.37 -2.92
N LYS A 4 -19.37 12.49 -3.08
CA LYS A 4 -19.80 13.36 -1.98
C LYS A 4 -21.23 13.89 -2.17
N PRO A 5 -22.26 13.04 -2.07
CA PRO A 5 -23.64 13.45 -2.38
C PRO A 5 -24.21 14.44 -1.35
N PHE A 6 -23.72 14.43 -0.11
CA PHE A 6 -24.18 15.30 0.97
C PHE A 6 -22.98 15.92 1.72
N ALA A 7 -23.13 17.17 2.14
CA ALA A 7 -22.16 17.85 3.00
C ALA A 7 -22.21 17.29 4.43
N GLY A 8 -21.07 17.33 5.14
CA GLY A 8 -21.00 16.99 6.58
C GLY A 8 -21.00 15.49 6.94
N ILE A 9 -21.29 14.58 6.00
CA ILE A 9 -21.26 13.12 6.24
C ILE A 9 -20.18 12.42 5.41
N ASN A 10 -19.84 11.16 5.70
CA ASN A 10 -18.84 10.40 4.94
C ASN A 10 -19.11 10.37 3.43
N GLY A 11 -18.03 10.35 2.64
CA GLY A 11 -18.12 10.19 1.19
C GLY A 11 -18.13 8.72 0.76
N SER A 12 -18.31 8.48 -0.54
CA SER A 12 -18.27 7.17 -1.16
C SER A 12 -16.99 6.99 -1.99
N GLY A 13 -16.16 6.02 -1.60
CA GLY A 13 -14.96 5.61 -2.32
C GLY A 13 -15.07 4.21 -2.91
N LYS A 14 -14.15 3.84 -3.81
CA LYS A 14 -14.02 2.48 -4.36
C LYS A 14 -12.57 2.04 -4.22
N HIS A 15 -12.21 1.50 -3.06
CA HIS A 15 -10.84 1.09 -2.79
C HIS A 15 -10.39 0.01 -3.80
N ALA A 16 -9.23 0.21 -4.41
CA ALA A 16 -8.63 -0.77 -5.30
C ALA A 16 -7.58 -1.57 -4.54
N ASN A 17 -7.94 -2.79 -4.13
CA ASN A 17 -6.99 -3.73 -3.54
C ASN A 17 -6.13 -4.32 -4.67
N TRP A 18 -4.82 -4.15 -4.58
CA TRP A 18 -3.89 -4.45 -5.67
C TRP A 18 -2.64 -5.18 -5.16
N SER A 19 -2.27 -6.24 -5.86
CA SER A 19 -1.07 -7.05 -5.60
C SER A 19 -0.45 -7.52 -6.90
N VAL A 20 0.86 -7.79 -6.86
CA VAL A 20 1.62 -8.35 -7.97
C VAL A 20 2.09 -9.74 -7.59
N GLY A 21 1.90 -10.70 -8.48
CA GLY A 21 2.34 -12.07 -8.28
C GLY A 21 2.97 -12.67 -9.52
N THR A 22 3.73 -13.75 -9.31
CA THR A 22 4.29 -14.57 -10.38
C THR A 22 3.29 -15.63 -10.84
N ASP A 23 3.52 -16.18 -12.01
CA ASP A 23 2.86 -17.39 -12.53
C ASP A 23 3.08 -18.63 -11.65
N THR A 24 4.18 -18.66 -10.88
CA THR A 24 4.49 -19.69 -9.88
C THR A 24 3.78 -19.50 -8.52
N GLY A 25 2.99 -18.44 -8.35
CA GLY A 25 2.20 -18.20 -7.14
C GLY A 25 2.91 -17.43 -6.03
N LEU A 26 4.08 -16.85 -6.29
CA LEU A 26 4.75 -15.95 -5.35
C LEU A 26 4.10 -14.56 -5.39
N ASN A 27 3.90 -13.94 -4.23
CA ASN A 27 3.33 -12.61 -4.11
C ASN A 27 4.40 -11.61 -3.66
N PHE A 28 4.60 -10.55 -4.46
CA PHE A 28 5.59 -9.51 -4.20
C PHE A 28 5.32 -8.70 -2.94
N PHE A 29 4.07 -8.68 -2.46
CA PHE A 29 3.69 -7.94 -1.27
C PHE A 29 3.35 -8.87 -0.10
N TYR A 30 3.85 -10.11 -0.12
CA TYR A 30 3.79 -10.99 1.04
C TYR A 30 5.21 -11.27 1.54
N PRO A 31 5.57 -10.92 2.80
CA PRO A 31 6.91 -11.13 3.33
C PRO A 31 7.30 -12.61 3.42
N GLY A 32 6.32 -13.52 3.42
CA GLY A 32 6.57 -14.95 3.39
C GLY A 32 7.25 -15.49 4.64
N LYS A 33 7.75 -16.72 4.53
CA LYS A 33 8.50 -17.42 5.58
C LYS A 33 9.92 -17.78 5.17
N THR A 34 10.23 -17.81 3.86
CA THR A 34 11.54 -18.12 3.30
C THR A 34 12.29 -16.83 2.96
N ASP A 35 13.61 -16.95 2.79
CA ASP A 35 14.45 -15.79 2.48
C ASP A 35 14.21 -15.28 1.06
N GLU A 36 13.88 -16.15 0.11
CA GLU A 36 13.50 -15.76 -1.25
C GLU A 36 12.23 -14.91 -1.25
N ALA A 37 11.24 -15.29 -0.44
CA ALA A 37 9.99 -14.53 -0.30
C ALA A 37 10.24 -13.16 0.37
N ARG A 38 11.11 -13.10 1.38
CA ARG A 38 11.49 -11.84 2.03
C ARG A 38 12.26 -10.92 1.08
N LEU A 39 13.20 -11.47 0.32
CA LEU A 39 13.95 -10.73 -0.69
C LEU A 39 13.02 -10.15 -1.74
N LEU A 40 12.10 -10.96 -2.27
CA LEU A 40 11.09 -10.52 -3.21
C LEU A 40 10.21 -9.42 -2.63
N PHE A 41 9.81 -9.55 -1.36
CA PHE A 41 9.00 -8.56 -0.66
C PHE A 41 9.69 -7.20 -0.52
N VAL A 42 10.93 -7.19 -0.01
CA VAL A 42 11.69 -5.95 0.16
C VAL A 42 11.95 -5.29 -1.20
N THR A 43 12.34 -6.08 -2.20
CA THR A 43 12.57 -5.59 -3.58
C THR A 43 11.29 -5.05 -4.21
N GLY A 44 10.17 -5.73 -3.99
CA GLY A 44 8.85 -5.33 -4.50
C GLY A 44 8.40 -3.99 -3.91
N ILE A 45 8.54 -3.79 -2.60
CA ILE A 45 8.21 -2.51 -1.97
C ILE A 45 9.18 -1.41 -2.41
N ALA A 46 10.49 -1.70 -2.55
CA ALA A 46 11.45 -0.73 -3.06
C ALA A 46 11.10 -0.24 -4.48
N CYS A 47 10.74 -1.17 -5.39
CA CYS A 47 10.27 -0.84 -6.73
C CYS A 47 9.00 0.04 -6.69
N LEU A 48 8.02 -0.34 -5.86
CA LEU A 48 6.77 0.42 -5.71
C LEU A 48 7.03 1.82 -5.14
N ALA A 49 7.87 1.94 -4.12
CA ALA A 49 8.23 3.21 -3.49
C ALA A 49 8.95 4.13 -4.49
N TYR A 50 9.90 3.58 -5.26
CA TYR A 50 10.57 4.33 -6.32
C TYR A 50 9.58 4.81 -7.39
N GLY A 51 8.73 3.91 -7.92
CA GLY A 51 7.73 4.26 -8.93
C GLY A 51 6.74 5.32 -8.45
N LEU A 52 6.24 5.20 -7.21
CA LEU A 52 5.37 6.20 -6.58
C LEU A 52 6.06 7.54 -6.38
N CYS A 53 7.34 7.54 -6.01
CA CYS A 53 8.13 8.75 -5.82
C CYS A 53 8.33 9.49 -7.16
N GLN A 54 8.68 8.78 -8.23
CA GLN A 54 8.92 9.38 -9.55
C GLN A 54 7.64 9.87 -10.24
N HIS A 55 6.52 9.17 -10.02
CA HIS A 55 5.27 9.40 -10.75
C HIS A 55 4.12 9.87 -9.85
N ASN A 56 4.42 10.52 -8.73
CA ASN A 56 3.42 10.86 -7.70
C ASN A 56 2.26 11.70 -8.27
N GLU A 57 2.60 12.72 -9.08
CA GLU A 57 1.61 13.61 -9.70
C GLU A 57 0.68 12.85 -10.66
N LEU A 58 1.24 11.92 -11.45
CA LEU A 58 0.45 11.06 -12.34
C LEU A 58 -0.56 10.21 -11.55
N VAL A 59 -0.14 9.65 -10.41
CA VAL A 59 -1.01 8.86 -9.53
C VAL A 59 -2.12 9.72 -8.93
N ARG A 60 -1.82 10.98 -8.58
CA ARG A 60 -2.83 11.94 -8.13
C ARG A 60 -3.82 12.30 -9.24
N CYS A 61 -3.33 12.53 -10.46
CA CYS A 61 -4.16 12.80 -11.63
C CYS A 61 -5.08 11.62 -11.97
N ALA A 62 -4.66 10.38 -11.72
CA ALA A 62 -5.44 9.17 -11.98
C ALA A 62 -6.81 9.14 -11.27
N VAL A 63 -6.92 9.88 -10.16
CA VAL A 63 -8.10 9.95 -9.31
C VAL A 63 -8.71 11.35 -9.26
N ALA A 64 -8.21 12.30 -10.06
CA ALA A 64 -8.65 13.68 -10.05
C ALA A 64 -9.95 13.87 -10.83
N HIS A 65 -10.99 14.29 -10.12
CA HIS A 65 -12.21 14.86 -10.69
C HIS A 65 -13.00 15.56 -9.59
N ALA A 66 -13.87 16.50 -9.97
CA ALA A 66 -14.56 17.39 -9.03
C ALA A 66 -15.22 16.65 -7.85
N GLY A 67 -16.00 15.60 -8.12
CA GLY A 67 -16.66 14.81 -7.08
C GLY A 67 -15.68 14.19 -6.08
N ASN A 68 -14.59 13.59 -6.58
CA ASN A 68 -13.60 12.93 -5.72
C ASN A 68 -12.72 13.94 -4.98
N ASP A 69 -12.41 15.08 -5.58
CA ASP A 69 -11.65 16.15 -4.91
C ASP A 69 -12.42 16.74 -3.73
N HIS A 70 -13.75 16.81 -3.80
CA HIS A 70 -14.60 17.13 -2.64
C HIS A 70 -14.61 16.05 -1.54
N ARG A 71 -14.26 14.80 -1.89
CA ARG A 71 -14.20 13.68 -0.95
C ARG A 71 -12.83 13.57 -0.27
N LEU A 72 -11.75 13.71 -1.01
CA LEU A 72 -10.39 13.51 -0.51
C LEU A 72 -10.05 14.51 0.62
N GLY A 73 -9.35 14.04 1.64
CA GLY A 73 -8.98 14.83 2.83
C GLY A 73 -10.13 15.12 3.80
N ALA A 74 -11.33 14.57 3.55
CA ALA A 74 -12.49 14.68 4.43
C ALA A 74 -12.77 13.35 5.18
N GLN A 75 -13.93 13.26 5.84
CA GLN A 75 -14.35 12.17 6.73
C GLN A 75 -13.91 10.76 6.27
N GLU A 76 -12.83 10.26 6.87
CA GLU A 76 -12.17 8.95 6.61
C GLU A 76 -11.60 8.72 5.20
N ALA A 77 -11.73 9.69 4.29
CA ALA A 77 -11.09 9.64 2.99
C ALA A 77 -9.59 9.99 3.11
N PRO A 78 -8.71 9.37 2.31
CA PRO A 78 -7.30 9.72 2.32
C PRO A 78 -7.10 11.17 1.85
N PRO A 79 -6.01 11.85 2.26
CA PRO A 79 -5.70 13.18 1.76
C PRO A 79 -5.42 13.15 0.26
N ALA A 80 -5.49 14.31 -0.38
CA ALA A 80 -5.11 14.47 -1.79
C ALA A 80 -3.59 14.33 -2.04
N ILE A 81 -2.79 14.22 -0.99
CA ILE A 81 -1.36 13.97 -1.06
C ILE A 81 -1.15 12.46 -1.14
N ILE A 82 -0.52 11.97 -2.21
CA ILE A 82 -0.28 10.55 -2.42
C ILE A 82 0.97 10.13 -1.62
N SER A 83 0.78 9.20 -0.68
CA SER A 83 1.86 8.60 0.11
C SER A 83 1.71 7.08 0.19
N LEU A 84 2.86 6.41 0.27
CA LEU A 84 2.98 4.99 0.55
C LEU A 84 3.07 4.79 2.05
N TYR A 85 2.35 3.79 2.58
CA TYR A 85 2.47 3.38 3.97
C TYR A 85 2.69 1.86 4.03
N PRO A 86 3.96 1.40 4.10
CA PRO A 86 4.27 -0.03 4.14
C PRO A 86 4.12 -0.64 5.55
N GLY A 87 3.93 0.19 6.58
CA GLY A 87 3.84 -0.21 7.98
C GLY A 87 5.08 0.21 8.77
N THR A 88 4.89 0.60 10.03
CA THR A 88 5.96 1.10 10.91
C THR A 88 7.10 0.11 11.14
N GLY A 89 6.81 -1.20 11.23
CA GLY A 89 7.84 -2.20 11.39
C GLY A 89 8.68 -2.36 10.13
N PHE A 90 8.06 -2.27 8.96
CA PHE A 90 8.77 -2.29 7.69
C PHE A 90 9.58 -1.02 7.46
N GLU A 91 9.04 0.16 7.80
CA GLU A 91 9.77 1.44 7.76
C GLU A 91 11.04 1.36 8.63
N ALA A 92 10.93 0.86 9.86
CA ALA A 92 12.08 0.66 10.74
C ALA A 92 13.10 -0.34 10.17
N HIS A 93 12.65 -1.38 9.46
CA HIS A 93 13.53 -2.33 8.76
C HIS A 93 14.30 -1.64 7.62
N VAL A 94 13.63 -0.81 6.82
CA VAL A 94 14.28 -0.03 5.75
C VAL A 94 15.30 0.95 6.33
N ASP A 95 14.97 1.66 7.42
CA ASP A 95 15.91 2.55 8.11
C ASP A 95 17.15 1.81 8.62
N ALA A 96 16.98 0.57 9.09
CA ALA A 96 18.10 -0.27 9.51
C ALA A 96 18.99 -0.67 8.33
N ILE A 97 18.40 -1.06 7.19
CA ILE A 97 19.13 -1.36 5.95
C ILE A 97 19.94 -0.13 5.50
N ILE A 98 19.35 1.06 5.49
CA ILE A 98 20.02 2.31 5.11
C ILE A 98 21.23 2.60 6.01
N LYS A 99 21.16 2.21 7.29
CA LYS A 99 22.25 2.34 8.27
C LYS A 99 23.32 1.23 8.17
N GLY A 100 23.23 0.34 7.17
CA GLY A 100 24.16 -0.76 6.96
C GLY A 100 23.75 -2.08 7.62
N GLY A 101 22.50 -2.22 8.03
CA GLY A 101 21.92 -3.47 8.51
C GLY A 101 21.66 -4.49 7.39
N GLU A 102 21.32 -5.71 7.79
CA GLU A 102 21.02 -6.81 6.86
C GLU A 102 19.73 -6.55 6.05
N LEU A 103 19.77 -6.90 4.76
CA LEU A 103 18.60 -6.79 3.87
C LEU A 103 17.46 -7.71 4.32
N LEU A 104 17.82 -8.91 4.77
CA LEU A 104 16.90 -9.92 5.27
C LEU A 104 16.74 -9.77 6.78
N GLY A 105 15.54 -10.01 7.29
CA GLY A 105 15.28 -9.92 8.74
C GLY A 105 13.89 -9.45 9.09
N TYR A 106 13.20 -8.78 8.16
CA TYR A 106 11.81 -8.38 8.37
C TYR A 106 10.91 -9.60 8.60
N LYS A 107 10.16 -9.56 9.70
CA LYS A 107 9.13 -10.54 10.04
C LYS A 107 7.85 -9.78 10.35
N ALA A 108 6.82 -10.01 9.54
CA ALA A 108 5.45 -9.61 9.88
C ALA A 108 4.91 -10.57 10.94
N GLU A 109 5.39 -10.40 12.18
CA GLU A 109 4.89 -11.18 13.30
C GLU A 109 3.44 -10.78 13.59
N LYS A 110 2.63 -11.73 14.07
CA LYS A 110 1.28 -11.41 14.56
C LYS A 110 1.38 -11.13 16.04
N LYS A 111 0.62 -10.14 16.51
CA LYS A 111 0.51 -9.84 17.94
C LYS A 111 -0.80 -10.41 18.48
N LYS A 112 -0.78 -10.92 19.71
CA LYS A 112 -2.02 -11.19 20.44
C LYS A 112 -2.53 -9.90 21.06
N GLN A 113 -3.78 -9.56 20.77
CA GLN A 113 -4.45 -8.39 21.31
C GLN A 113 -5.57 -8.84 22.24
N GLY A 114 -5.48 -8.44 23.50
CA GLY A 114 -6.53 -8.67 24.48
C GLY A 114 -7.82 -7.95 24.09
N THR A 115 -8.94 -8.65 24.21
CA THR A 115 -10.28 -8.12 23.89
C THR A 115 -10.84 -7.25 25.01
N GLY A 116 -10.20 -7.23 26.19
CA GLY A 116 -10.71 -6.58 27.40
C GLY A 116 -11.82 -7.37 28.11
N CYS A 117 -12.22 -8.54 27.58
CA CYS A 117 -13.19 -9.44 28.21
C CYS A 117 -12.47 -10.66 28.77
N ALA A 118 -12.51 -10.84 30.10
CA ALA A 118 -11.85 -11.96 30.79
C ALA A 118 -12.33 -13.35 30.33
N ALA A 119 -13.53 -13.45 29.76
CA ALA A 119 -14.08 -14.70 29.24
C ALA A 119 -13.70 -14.98 27.77
N SER A 120 -12.93 -14.09 27.12
CA SER A 120 -12.56 -14.19 25.71
C SER A 120 -11.05 -14.36 25.56
N MET A 121 -10.64 -15.24 24.66
CA MET A 121 -9.22 -15.39 24.32
C MET A 121 -8.72 -14.18 23.55
N ASP A 122 -7.43 -13.89 23.68
CA ASP A 122 -6.76 -12.88 22.86
C ASP A 122 -6.93 -13.19 21.37
N VAL A 123 -7.15 -12.14 20.59
CA VAL A 123 -7.31 -12.23 19.14
C VAL A 123 -5.95 -12.02 18.48
N GLU A 124 -5.65 -12.81 17.45
CA GLU A 124 -4.50 -12.53 16.60
C GLU A 124 -4.75 -11.26 15.78
N ALA A 125 -3.96 -10.23 16.03
CA ALA A 125 -3.88 -9.01 15.24
C ALA A 125 -2.60 -9.00 14.41
N ASN A 126 -2.65 -8.37 13.24
CA ASN A 126 -1.43 -8.03 12.51
C ASN A 126 -0.65 -6.97 13.29
N VAL A 127 0.68 -7.01 13.24
CA VAL A 127 1.53 -6.02 13.94
C VAL A 127 1.42 -4.62 13.32
N GLU A 128 1.28 -4.54 12.00
CA GLU A 128 1.20 -3.24 11.31
C GLU A 128 -0.23 -2.68 11.39
N ASP A 129 -0.35 -1.42 11.83
CA ASP A 129 -1.59 -0.66 11.67
C ASP A 129 -1.96 -0.61 10.18
N ARG A 130 -3.24 -0.65 9.86
CA ARG A 130 -3.72 -0.52 8.47
C ARG A 130 -3.80 0.94 8.01
N ASN A 131 -3.43 1.88 8.89
CA ASN A 131 -3.52 3.35 8.74
C ASN A 131 -4.66 3.76 7.81
N ARG A 132 -5.85 3.97 8.38
CA ARG A 132 -7.10 4.14 7.61
C ARG A 132 -7.10 5.33 6.65
N THR A 133 -6.22 6.31 6.85
CA THR A 133 -6.17 7.55 6.07
C THR A 133 -5.03 7.59 5.05
N ALA A 134 -4.14 6.60 5.00
CA ALA A 134 -3.11 6.55 3.96
C ALA A 134 -3.73 6.30 2.57
N PRO A 135 -3.21 6.91 1.48
CA PRO A 135 -3.62 6.61 0.11
C PRO A 135 -3.22 5.21 -0.38
N PHE A 136 -2.02 4.74 -0.03
CA PHE A 136 -1.49 3.40 -0.33
C PHE A 136 -0.99 2.65 0.91
N PRO A 137 -1.88 2.20 1.81
CA PRO A 137 -1.53 1.38 2.95
C PRO A 137 -1.30 -0.08 2.57
N PHE A 138 -0.30 -0.66 3.21
CA PHE A 138 -0.06 -2.09 3.21
C PHE A 138 -1.14 -2.82 4.04
N CYS A 139 -1.72 -3.86 3.44
CA CYS A 139 -2.82 -4.63 4.00
C CYS A 139 -2.46 -6.11 4.16
N GLY A 140 -1.21 -6.40 4.53
CA GLY A 140 -0.68 -7.72 4.90
C GLY A 140 -0.17 -8.58 3.73
N ASN A 141 -0.83 -8.53 2.58
CA ASN A 141 -0.38 -9.24 1.37
C ASN A 141 -0.61 -8.45 0.06
N ARG A 142 -0.92 -7.17 0.18
CA ARG A 142 -1.34 -6.29 -0.92
C ARG A 142 -1.31 -4.84 -0.45
N PHE A 143 -1.38 -3.91 -1.40
CA PHE A 143 -1.65 -2.50 -1.12
C PHE A 143 -3.09 -2.15 -1.49
N GLU A 144 -3.65 -1.14 -0.83
CA GLU A 144 -5.00 -0.67 -1.12
C GLU A 144 -4.95 0.77 -1.63
N PHE A 145 -5.27 1.02 -2.90
CA PHE A 145 -5.36 2.39 -3.41
C PHE A 145 -6.72 3.00 -3.02
N ARG A 146 -6.73 3.82 -1.97
CA ARG A 146 -7.95 4.37 -1.35
C ARG A 146 -8.47 5.65 -1.98
N ALA A 147 -7.64 6.31 -2.78
CA ALA A 147 -8.01 7.60 -3.36
C ALA A 147 -9.01 7.47 -4.52
N VAL A 148 -9.28 6.26 -5.01
CA VAL A 148 -10.20 6.02 -6.13
C VAL A 148 -11.64 6.37 -5.77
N GLY A 149 -12.27 7.22 -6.58
CA GLY A 149 -13.66 7.65 -6.45
C GLY A 149 -14.66 6.54 -6.76
N SER A 150 -15.82 6.58 -6.11
CA SER A 150 -16.88 5.56 -6.27
C SER A 150 -17.45 5.45 -7.69
N SER A 151 -17.51 6.55 -8.42
CA SER A 151 -17.99 6.61 -9.81
C SER A 151 -16.92 6.25 -10.84
N GLN A 152 -15.64 6.31 -10.48
CA GLN A 152 -14.54 6.09 -11.42
C GLN A 152 -14.49 4.64 -11.92
N ASN A 153 -14.11 4.48 -13.19
CA ASN A 153 -13.73 3.18 -13.72
C ASN A 153 -12.39 2.75 -13.09
N CYS A 154 -12.38 1.60 -12.41
CA CYS A 154 -11.19 1.10 -11.71
C CYS A 154 -10.04 0.74 -12.65
N SER A 155 -10.32 0.48 -13.94
CA SER A 155 -9.29 0.11 -14.91
C SER A 155 -8.18 1.17 -15.02
N PHE A 156 -8.53 2.46 -14.98
CA PHE A 156 -7.54 3.53 -15.14
C PHE A 156 -6.63 3.69 -13.91
N PRO A 157 -7.14 3.81 -12.66
CA PRO A 157 -6.29 3.79 -11.48
C PRO A 157 -5.43 2.53 -11.33
N VAL A 158 -5.98 1.34 -11.64
CA VAL A 158 -5.23 0.08 -11.57
C VAL A 158 -4.15 0.01 -12.65
N MET A 159 -4.43 0.49 -13.87
CA MET A 159 -3.42 0.64 -14.92
C MET A 159 -2.26 1.51 -14.43
N ILE A 160 -2.54 2.63 -13.77
CA ILE A 160 -1.49 3.49 -13.21
C ILE A 160 -0.67 2.77 -12.13
N CYS A 161 -1.30 2.01 -11.23
CA CYS A 161 -0.56 1.15 -10.27
C CYS A 161 0.39 0.17 -10.97
N ASN A 162 -0.07 -0.48 -12.05
CA ASN A 162 0.77 -1.38 -12.84
C ASN A 162 1.93 -0.62 -13.51
N THR A 163 1.67 0.55 -14.09
CA THR A 163 2.67 1.37 -14.79
C THR A 163 3.77 1.85 -13.84
N ILE A 164 3.42 2.38 -12.66
CA ILE A 164 4.44 2.85 -11.70
C ILE A 164 5.27 1.69 -11.15
N MET A 165 4.66 0.52 -10.93
CA MET A 165 5.38 -0.68 -10.51
C MET A 165 6.36 -1.14 -11.59
N ALA A 166 5.90 -1.17 -12.86
CA ALA A 166 6.75 -1.51 -13.99
C ALA A 166 7.92 -0.53 -14.13
N SER A 167 7.69 0.78 -13.94
CA SER A 167 8.76 1.78 -13.92
C SER A 167 9.79 1.52 -12.82
N GLY A 168 9.35 1.13 -11.62
CA GLY A 168 10.23 0.77 -10.51
C GLY A 168 11.06 -0.47 -10.81
N MET A 169 10.43 -1.53 -11.34
CA MET A 169 11.11 -2.76 -11.75
C MET A 169 12.15 -2.50 -12.85
N ALA A 170 11.80 -1.70 -13.87
CA ALA A 170 12.71 -1.35 -14.95
C ALA A 170 13.94 -0.58 -14.44
N HIS A 171 13.75 0.34 -13.50
CA HIS A 171 14.86 1.06 -12.86
C HIS A 171 15.77 0.10 -12.08
N MET A 172 15.19 -0.79 -11.27
CA MET A 172 15.93 -1.79 -10.50
C MET A 172 16.74 -2.72 -11.40
N ALA A 173 16.14 -3.23 -12.49
CA ALA A 173 16.82 -4.09 -13.45
C ALA A 173 18.05 -3.38 -14.06
N GLY A 174 17.90 -2.12 -14.47
CA GLY A 174 19.01 -1.32 -15.00
C GLY A 174 20.11 -0.99 -13.99
N LEU A 175 19.87 -1.12 -12.68
CA LEU A 175 20.91 -1.03 -11.65
C LEU A 175 21.67 -2.35 -11.48
N LEU A 176 21.01 -3.49 -11.69
CA LEU A 176 21.59 -4.83 -11.53
C LEU A 176 22.40 -5.30 -12.76
N GLU A 177 22.05 -4.81 -13.95
CA GLU A 177 22.72 -5.16 -15.21
C GLU A 177 24.02 -4.36 -15.46
N LYS A 178 24.42 -3.50 -14.51
CA LYS A 178 25.68 -2.73 -14.55
C LYS A 178 26.76 -3.42 -13.75
#